data_AF-A0A819ADQ5-F1
#
_entry.id   AF-A0A819ADQ5-F1
#
_cell.length_a   1.000
_cell.length_b   1.000
_cell.length_c   1.000
_cell.angle_alpha   90.00
_cell.angle_beta   90.00
_cell.angle_gamma   90.00
#
_symmetry.space_group_name_H-M   'P 1'
#
loop_
_entity.id
_entity.type
_entity.pdbx_description
1 polymer ?
#
loop_
_entity_poly.entity_id
_entity_poly.type
_entity_poly.pdbx_seq_one_letter_code
_entity_poly.pdbx_strand_id
1 'polypeptide(L)'
;MSNTDPFATTWSGLTPQAVINSEAPSRDDPITVYYYFADNLPEEYRSIVYDTIDDIEDAAPGIQFKYNSTATNRIRICYGAECKSAVGMVGAQQNLQLANWAQKGDVLHEFMHALGFLHEYQREDRDLYVTCWSKDTANYVKKGMAIGRYDADSVMHYPDIRGDLNCHNLWAPRQCKRLSNGDKVGLNKLYPPVRQPRVYNPEKGYTDLYYCGRHNMENNNAPFGKISVDGYCGPNNGPNCPSCREYGGIQTWCNDEGSYATQGETGLFYCGRRFTARENERRYHDGFCGPNNGPHCDSCRRLLE
;
A
#
# COMPACT_ATOMS: atom_id res chain seq x y z
N MET A 1 38.61 6.34 -3.83
CA MET A 1 37.48 6.79 -4.68
C MET A 1 36.86 5.55 -5.29
N SER A 2 35.76 5.06 -4.70
CA SER A 2 34.89 4.07 -5.33
C SER A 2 33.48 4.62 -5.21
N ASN A 3 33.06 5.35 -6.26
CA ASN A 3 31.68 5.74 -6.46
C ASN A 3 30.87 4.46 -6.69
N THR A 4 30.34 3.88 -5.62
CA THR A 4 29.21 2.96 -5.74
C THR A 4 27.99 3.82 -6.00
N ASP A 5 27.45 3.68 -7.20
CA ASP A 5 26.24 4.34 -7.67
C ASP A 5 25.13 4.30 -6.59
N PRO A 6 24.76 5.42 -5.95
CA PRO A 6 23.75 5.43 -4.88
C PRO A 6 22.31 5.19 -5.39
N PHE A 7 22.15 4.71 -6.62
CA PHE A 7 20.90 4.72 -7.38
C PHE A 7 20.21 3.34 -7.55
N ALA A 8 20.75 2.25 -6.98
CA ALA A 8 20.21 0.88 -7.09
C ALA A 8 19.65 0.31 -5.77
N THR A 9 19.05 1.15 -4.94
CA THR A 9 18.75 0.88 -3.52
C THR A 9 17.54 -0.04 -3.25
N THR A 10 16.92 -0.66 -4.26
CA THR A 10 15.86 -1.66 -4.08
C THR A 10 15.90 -2.70 -5.20
N TRP A 11 15.34 -3.89 -4.95
CA TRP A 11 15.18 -4.95 -5.98
C TRP A 11 14.27 -4.54 -7.16
N SER A 12 13.56 -3.41 -7.04
CA SER A 12 12.76 -2.85 -8.11
C SER A 12 13.57 -1.96 -9.07
N GLY A 13 14.82 -1.62 -8.74
CA GLY A 13 15.63 -0.66 -9.50
C GLY A 13 15.20 0.80 -9.30
N LEU A 14 14.29 1.06 -8.36
CA LEU A 14 13.89 2.41 -7.95
C LEU A 14 14.68 2.84 -6.72
N THR A 15 15.02 4.13 -6.66
CA THR A 15 15.52 4.73 -5.42
C THR A 15 14.36 5.07 -4.47
N PRO A 16 14.55 5.04 -3.14
CA PRO A 16 13.63 5.66 -2.19
C PRO A 16 13.28 7.11 -2.57
N GLN A 17 14.17 7.81 -3.28
CA GLN A 17 13.98 9.17 -3.77
C GLN A 17 13.11 9.31 -5.01
N ALA A 18 13.02 8.27 -5.85
CA ALA A 18 12.12 8.26 -7.00
C ALA A 18 10.64 8.09 -6.61
N VAL A 19 10.36 7.63 -5.39
CA VAL A 19 9.01 7.21 -4.94
C VAL A 19 8.10 8.39 -4.55
N ILE A 20 8.64 9.60 -4.35
CA ILE A 20 7.84 10.79 -3.99
C ILE A 20 7.46 11.66 -5.19
N ASN A 21 8.18 11.54 -6.31
CA ASN A 21 7.78 12.22 -7.56
C ASN A 21 7.09 11.28 -8.56
N SER A 22 7.04 9.99 -8.26
CA SER A 22 6.27 8.99 -9.01
C SER A 22 6.02 7.78 -8.11
N GLU A 23 4.78 7.31 -8.04
CA GLU A 23 4.50 5.95 -7.54
C GLU A 23 5.41 4.95 -8.28
N ALA A 24 5.90 3.91 -7.59
CA ALA A 24 6.60 2.83 -8.29
C ALA A 24 5.69 2.34 -9.43
N PRO A 25 6.16 2.28 -10.69
CA PRO A 25 5.30 1.92 -11.81
C PRO A 25 4.67 0.57 -11.52
N SER A 26 3.35 0.53 -11.59
CA SER A 26 2.55 -0.69 -11.49
C SER A 26 3.11 -1.75 -12.45
N ARG A 27 3.38 -2.96 -11.95
CA ARG A 27 4.01 -4.07 -12.70
C ARG A 27 3.01 -5.18 -12.97
N ASP A 28 3.16 -5.90 -14.07
CA ASP A 28 2.30 -7.06 -14.38
C ASP A 28 2.69 -8.30 -13.56
N ASP A 29 3.94 -8.37 -13.11
CA ASP A 29 4.48 -9.46 -12.29
C ASP A 29 5.14 -8.97 -11.00
N PRO A 30 5.11 -9.77 -9.91
CA PRO A 30 5.68 -9.34 -8.65
C PRO A 30 7.19 -9.41 -8.71
N ILE A 31 7.83 -8.48 -8.01
CA ILE A 31 9.28 -8.40 -7.94
C ILE A 31 9.79 -9.65 -7.24
N THR A 32 10.64 -10.41 -7.94
CA THR A 32 11.22 -11.62 -7.38
C THR A 32 12.53 -11.31 -6.68
N VAL A 33 12.59 -11.59 -5.37
CA VAL A 33 13.83 -11.58 -4.59
C VAL A 33 14.30 -13.02 -4.42
N TYR A 34 15.45 -13.34 -5.02
CA TYR A 34 16.02 -14.67 -4.86
C TYR A 34 16.77 -14.78 -3.53
N TYR A 35 16.61 -15.90 -2.83
CA TYR A 35 17.36 -16.18 -1.62
C TYR A 35 17.82 -17.63 -1.56
N TYR A 36 18.75 -17.94 -0.67
CA TYR A 36 19.10 -19.30 -0.30
C TYR A 36 19.76 -19.34 1.07
N PHE A 37 19.83 -20.55 1.67
CA PHE A 37 20.46 -20.76 2.97
C PHE A 37 21.91 -21.17 2.79
N ALA A 38 22.80 -20.53 3.56
CA ALA A 38 24.17 -20.97 3.71
C ALA A 38 24.24 -22.25 4.56
N ASP A 39 25.24 -23.09 4.31
CA ASP A 39 25.48 -24.33 5.06
C ASP A 39 25.69 -24.09 6.57
N ASN A 40 26.14 -22.89 6.95
CA ASN A 40 26.39 -22.54 8.34
C ASN A 40 25.15 -22.01 9.08
N LEU A 41 23.98 -21.90 8.43
CA LEU A 41 22.75 -21.49 9.09
C LEU A 41 22.09 -22.69 9.78
N PRO A 42 21.87 -22.66 11.11
CA PRO A 42 21.15 -23.73 11.81
C PRO A 42 19.71 -23.87 11.29
N GLU A 43 19.23 -25.11 11.18
CA GLU A 43 17.92 -25.43 10.58
C GLU A 43 16.75 -24.71 11.28
N GLU A 44 16.85 -24.51 12.60
CA GLU A 44 15.85 -23.82 13.42
C GLU A 44 15.58 -22.37 13.01
N TYR A 45 16.52 -21.70 12.34
CA TYR A 45 16.30 -20.36 11.80
C TYR A 45 15.49 -20.36 10.51
N ARG A 46 15.41 -21.49 9.79
CA ARG A 46 14.72 -21.54 8.51
C ARG A 46 13.21 -21.36 8.67
N SER A 47 12.60 -21.92 9.70
CA SER A 47 11.17 -21.67 10.00
C SER A 47 10.89 -20.20 10.27
N ILE A 48 11.74 -19.53 11.05
CA ILE A 48 11.63 -18.09 11.32
C ILE A 48 11.76 -17.28 10.03
N VAL A 49 12.66 -17.68 9.13
CA VAL A 49 12.83 -17.04 7.82
C VAL A 49 11.60 -17.25 6.94
N TYR A 50 11.05 -18.47 6.86
CA TYR A 50 9.84 -18.71 6.08
C TYR A 50 8.66 -17.89 6.62
N ASP A 51 8.44 -17.90 7.93
CA ASP A 51 7.41 -17.07 8.59
C ASP A 51 7.62 -15.56 8.35
N THR A 52 8.87 -15.12 8.21
CA THR A 52 9.22 -13.73 7.89
C THR A 52 8.89 -13.38 6.45
N ILE A 53 9.21 -14.28 5.52
CA ILE A 53 8.90 -14.14 4.10
C ILE A 53 7.38 -14.06 3.92
N ASP A 54 6.63 -14.97 4.55
CA ASP A 54 5.17 -15.00 4.49
C ASP A 54 4.58 -13.68 5.01
N ASP A 55 5.03 -13.18 6.18
CA ASP A 55 4.60 -11.88 6.73
C ASP A 55 4.82 -10.71 5.74
N ILE A 56 5.91 -10.74 4.97
CA ILE A 56 6.27 -9.69 4.00
C ILE A 56 5.43 -9.82 2.73
N GLU A 57 5.28 -11.03 2.19
CA GLU A 57 4.47 -11.29 0.99
C GLU A 57 2.98 -10.98 1.23
N ASP A 58 2.47 -11.33 2.41
CA ASP A 58 1.11 -10.98 2.85
C ASP A 58 0.94 -9.46 3.01
N ALA A 59 1.97 -8.78 3.53
CA ALA A 59 1.97 -7.34 3.67
C ALA A 59 2.01 -6.63 2.31
N ALA A 60 2.77 -7.13 1.35
CA ALA A 60 2.95 -6.53 0.03
C ALA A 60 2.96 -7.59 -1.08
N PRO A 61 1.80 -7.91 -1.68
CA PRO A 61 1.69 -8.90 -2.76
C PRO A 61 2.46 -8.54 -4.05
N GLY A 62 3.04 -7.34 -4.13
CA GLY A 62 3.91 -6.89 -5.22
C GLY A 62 5.33 -7.45 -5.18
N ILE A 63 5.68 -8.20 -4.13
CA ILE A 63 6.96 -8.87 -3.96
C ILE A 63 6.74 -10.37 -3.74
N GLN A 64 7.68 -11.18 -4.23
CA GLN A 64 7.75 -12.61 -3.97
C GLN A 64 9.21 -13.03 -3.73
N PHE A 65 9.41 -14.00 -2.85
CA PHE A 65 10.70 -14.60 -2.55
C PHE A 65 10.78 -15.99 -3.19
N LYS A 66 11.90 -16.26 -3.87
CA LYS A 66 12.14 -17.57 -4.49
C LYS A 66 13.47 -18.13 -4.08
N TYR A 67 13.45 -19.39 -3.63
CA TYR A 67 14.69 -20.10 -3.35
C TYR A 67 15.48 -20.34 -4.66
N ASN A 68 16.67 -19.77 -4.78
CA ASN A 68 17.58 -20.00 -5.89
C ASN A 68 19.02 -19.65 -5.52
N SER A 69 19.85 -20.67 -5.28
CA SER A 69 21.27 -20.50 -4.91
C SER A 69 22.18 -20.09 -6.07
N THR A 70 21.66 -20.08 -7.31
CA THR A 70 22.43 -19.79 -8.53
C THR A 70 22.06 -18.47 -9.21
N ALA A 71 20.96 -17.82 -8.79
CA ALA A 71 20.53 -16.54 -9.32
C ALA A 71 21.62 -15.47 -9.14
N THR A 72 21.90 -14.67 -10.18
CA THR A 72 22.98 -13.66 -10.14
C THR A 72 22.85 -12.74 -8.94
N ASN A 73 21.70 -12.08 -8.81
CA ASN A 73 21.37 -11.24 -7.66
C ASN A 73 20.54 -12.06 -6.68
N ARG A 74 21.06 -12.30 -5.47
CA ARG A 74 20.37 -13.11 -4.45
C ARG A 74 20.84 -12.79 -3.04
N ILE A 75 19.98 -13.06 -2.06
CA ILE A 75 20.29 -12.99 -0.64
C ILE A 75 20.82 -14.36 -0.17
N ARG A 76 22.03 -14.38 0.37
CA ARG A 76 22.58 -15.52 1.12
C ARG A 76 22.26 -15.33 2.59
N ILE A 77 21.35 -16.15 3.11
CA ILE A 77 20.98 -16.13 4.53
C ILE A 77 21.98 -16.98 5.29
N CYS A 78 22.73 -16.37 6.21
CA CYS A 78 23.85 -17.03 6.88
C CYS A 78 23.94 -16.69 8.36
N TYR A 79 24.64 -17.53 9.10
CA TYR A 79 24.87 -17.33 10.52
C TYR A 79 26.13 -16.52 10.80
N GLY A 80 26.11 -15.69 11.85
CA GLY A 80 27.28 -14.93 12.30
C GLY A 80 27.12 -14.30 13.68
N ALA A 81 27.99 -13.33 14.01
CA ALA A 81 28.07 -12.74 15.37
C ALA A 81 26.97 -11.69 15.67
N GLU A 82 26.44 -11.06 14.62
CA GLU A 82 25.44 -9.99 14.70
C GLU A 82 24.37 -10.17 13.62
N CYS A 83 23.18 -9.60 13.85
CA CYS A 83 22.18 -9.43 12.80
C CYS A 83 22.57 -8.24 11.93
N LYS A 84 22.65 -8.44 10.62
CA LYS A 84 22.90 -7.35 9.67
C LYS A 84 22.54 -7.72 8.23
N SER A 85 22.19 -6.69 7.48
CA SER A 85 21.90 -6.77 6.06
C SER A 85 22.31 -5.48 5.36
N ALA A 86 22.59 -5.56 4.06
CA ALA A 86 22.75 -4.37 3.24
C ALA A 86 21.39 -3.71 2.99
N VAL A 87 21.38 -2.39 2.81
CA VAL A 87 20.16 -1.66 2.44
C VAL A 87 19.93 -1.79 0.93
N GLY A 88 18.89 -2.52 0.53
CA GLY A 88 18.54 -2.72 -0.87
C GLY A 88 19.33 -3.82 -1.57
N MET A 89 19.18 -3.90 -2.90
CA MET A 89 19.94 -4.81 -3.75
C MET A 89 21.31 -4.20 -4.07
N VAL A 90 22.40 -4.81 -3.58
CA VAL A 90 23.77 -4.32 -3.87
C VAL A 90 24.38 -4.91 -5.14
N GLY A 91 23.66 -5.81 -5.81
CA GLY A 91 24.14 -6.60 -6.93
C GLY A 91 24.90 -7.85 -6.50
N ALA A 92 24.89 -8.86 -7.37
CA ALA A 92 25.43 -10.19 -7.09
C ALA A 92 24.83 -10.83 -5.81
N GLN A 93 25.59 -11.73 -5.18
CA GLN A 93 25.22 -12.32 -3.91
C GLN A 93 25.49 -11.34 -2.76
N GLN A 94 24.48 -11.08 -1.91
CA GLN A 94 24.63 -10.30 -0.68
C GLN A 94 24.27 -11.12 0.55
N ASN A 95 24.96 -10.90 1.68
CA ASN A 95 24.68 -11.63 2.91
C ASN A 95 23.56 -10.95 3.71
N LEU A 96 22.64 -11.76 4.24
CA LEU A 96 21.77 -11.42 5.35
C LEU A 96 22.20 -12.30 6.52
N GLN A 97 22.80 -11.69 7.54
CA GLN A 97 23.42 -12.40 8.64
C GLN A 97 22.46 -12.44 9.83
N LEU A 98 22.31 -13.62 10.45
CA LEU A 98 21.53 -13.85 11.66
C LEU A 98 22.44 -14.29 12.80
N ALA A 99 22.27 -13.68 13.97
CA ALA A 99 22.98 -14.05 15.19
C ALA A 99 22.25 -15.15 15.98
N ASN A 100 22.94 -15.73 16.96
CA ASN A 100 22.40 -16.79 17.83
C ASN A 100 21.22 -16.36 18.73
N TRP A 101 21.01 -15.06 18.87
CA TRP A 101 19.93 -14.46 19.64
C TRP A 101 18.80 -13.91 18.75
N ALA A 102 18.93 -14.04 17.43
CA ALA A 102 17.99 -13.42 16.49
C ALA A 102 16.58 -14.00 16.66
N GLN A 103 15.61 -13.12 16.87
CA GLN A 103 14.19 -13.48 16.94
C GLN A 103 13.46 -13.02 15.67
N LYS A 104 12.20 -13.41 15.51
CA LYS A 104 11.39 -13.09 14.31
C LYS A 104 11.45 -11.61 13.92
N GLY A 105 11.39 -10.67 14.87
CA GLY A 105 11.49 -9.26 14.52
C GLY A 105 12.87 -8.79 14.09
N ASP A 106 13.95 -9.43 14.56
CA ASP A 106 15.30 -9.13 14.07
C ASP A 106 15.46 -9.66 12.64
N VAL A 107 14.94 -10.86 12.35
CA VAL A 107 14.90 -11.40 10.98
C VAL A 107 14.09 -10.47 10.06
N LEU A 108 12.88 -10.07 10.47
CA LEU A 108 12.06 -9.07 9.75
C LEU A 108 12.83 -7.76 9.49
N HIS A 109 13.53 -7.23 10.50
CA HIS A 109 14.34 -6.01 10.37
C HIS A 109 15.42 -6.13 9.29
N GLU A 110 16.15 -7.24 9.28
CA GLU A 110 17.22 -7.47 8.31
C GLU A 110 16.68 -7.69 6.89
N PHE A 111 15.51 -8.32 6.76
CA PHE A 111 14.82 -8.43 5.48
C PHE A 111 14.35 -7.06 4.98
N MET A 112 13.74 -6.24 5.85
CA MET A 112 13.34 -4.87 5.50
C MET A 112 14.54 -4.05 5.02
N HIS A 113 15.71 -4.15 5.67
CA HIS A 113 16.94 -3.58 5.14
C HIS A 113 17.26 -4.09 3.74
N ALA A 114 17.26 -5.41 3.51
CA ALA A 114 17.52 -5.98 2.18
C ALA A 114 16.55 -5.49 1.09
N LEU A 115 15.33 -5.09 1.48
CA LEU A 115 14.31 -4.51 0.60
C LEU A 115 14.46 -3.00 0.37
N GLY A 116 15.40 -2.34 1.05
CA GLY A 116 15.73 -0.93 0.84
C GLY A 116 15.20 0.01 1.93
N PHE A 117 14.70 -0.52 3.05
CA PHE A 117 14.29 0.30 4.17
C PHE A 117 15.49 0.74 5.00
N LEU A 118 15.51 2.02 5.31
CA LEU A 118 16.40 2.61 6.29
C LEU A 118 15.74 2.56 7.67
N HIS A 119 16.50 2.90 8.71
CA HIS A 119 15.89 3.04 10.02
C HIS A 119 14.91 4.21 10.06
N GLU A 120 13.85 4.08 10.85
CA GLU A 120 12.79 5.11 10.93
C GLU A 120 13.35 6.46 11.41
N TYR A 121 14.32 6.43 12.33
CA TYR A 121 14.98 7.65 12.80
C TYR A 121 15.94 8.27 11.77
N GLN A 122 16.24 7.62 10.64
CA GLN A 122 17.06 8.19 9.57
C GLN A 122 16.25 9.02 8.57
N ARG A 123 14.94 9.19 8.80
CA ARG A 123 14.07 10.05 8.00
C ARG A 123 14.47 11.53 8.08
N GLU A 124 14.27 12.27 7.00
CA GLU A 124 14.53 13.72 6.95
C GLU A 124 13.69 14.51 7.97
N ASP A 125 12.44 14.07 8.21
CA ASP A 125 11.47 14.68 9.13
C ASP A 125 11.60 14.20 10.59
N ARG A 126 12.57 13.32 10.90
CA ARG A 126 12.67 12.68 12.23
C ARG A 126 12.74 13.67 13.40
N ASP A 127 13.32 14.85 13.20
CA ASP A 127 13.48 15.85 14.27
C ASP A 127 12.15 16.48 14.74
N LEU A 128 11.04 16.24 14.01
CA LEU A 128 9.69 16.59 14.47
C LEU A 128 9.16 15.62 15.55
N TYR A 129 9.78 14.44 15.68
CA TYR A 129 9.27 13.32 16.47
C TYR A 129 10.30 12.83 17.52
N VAL A 130 11.59 12.86 17.18
CA VAL A 130 12.68 12.40 18.02
C VAL A 130 13.84 13.39 18.02
N THR A 131 14.44 13.64 19.17
CA THR A 131 15.74 14.33 19.26
C THR A 131 16.86 13.30 19.30
N CYS A 132 17.78 13.41 18.35
CA CYS A 132 19.00 12.63 18.35
C CYS A 132 20.10 13.38 19.12
N TRP A 133 20.60 12.77 20.19
CA TRP A 133 21.73 13.28 20.98
C TRP A 133 23.07 12.66 20.58
N SER A 134 23.03 11.64 19.72
CA SER A 134 24.23 10.92 19.30
C SER A 134 25.14 11.80 18.45
N LYS A 135 26.45 11.68 18.70
CA LYS A 135 27.51 12.25 17.85
C LYS A 135 27.96 11.31 16.75
N ASP A 136 27.37 10.11 16.67
CA ASP A 136 27.66 9.13 15.63
C ASP A 136 26.98 9.54 14.32
N THR A 137 27.77 10.23 13.49
CA THR A 137 27.38 10.70 12.16
C THR A 137 27.49 9.61 11.09
N ALA A 138 27.54 8.33 11.43
CA ALA A 138 27.39 7.23 10.47
C ALA A 138 26.04 6.54 10.64
N ASN A 139 25.67 6.26 11.89
CA ASN A 139 24.43 5.55 12.20
C ASN A 139 23.21 6.47 12.26
N TYR A 140 23.36 7.72 12.73
CA TYR A 140 22.22 8.64 12.92
C TYR A 140 22.07 9.71 11.84
N VAL A 141 22.74 9.55 10.70
CA VAL A 141 22.59 10.47 9.56
C VAL A 141 21.20 10.39 8.99
N LYS A 142 20.58 11.55 8.78
CA LYS A 142 19.36 11.65 7.99
C LYS A 142 19.70 11.41 6.52
N LYS A 143 19.16 10.35 5.96
CA LYS A 143 19.36 9.94 4.57
C LYS A 143 18.16 9.21 3.99
N GLY A 144 17.16 8.94 4.83
CA GLY A 144 15.90 8.34 4.43
C GLY A 144 14.84 9.41 4.23
N MET A 145 13.88 9.12 3.35
CA MET A 145 12.76 10.00 3.09
C MET A 145 11.57 9.66 3.96
N ALA A 146 10.76 10.68 4.23
CA ALA A 146 9.54 10.55 4.99
C ALA A 146 8.45 9.85 4.15
N ILE A 147 8.29 8.54 4.34
CA ILE A 147 7.20 7.79 3.72
C ILE A 147 6.04 7.67 4.71
N GLY A 148 4.98 8.45 4.49
CA GLY A 148 3.84 8.48 5.40
C GLY A 148 4.16 9.17 6.74
N ARG A 149 3.37 8.90 7.78
CA ARG A 149 3.63 9.43 9.13
C ARG A 149 4.82 8.72 9.76
N TYR A 150 5.50 9.39 10.70
CA TYR A 150 6.54 8.74 11.51
C TYR A 150 5.94 7.60 12.34
N ASP A 151 6.51 6.41 12.25
CA ASP A 151 6.00 5.21 12.91
C ASP A 151 6.91 4.74 14.04
N ALA A 152 6.59 5.16 15.27
CA ALA A 152 7.30 4.73 16.46
C ALA A 152 7.11 3.23 16.79
N ASP A 153 6.12 2.55 16.21
CA ASP A 153 5.92 1.09 16.32
C ASP A 153 6.65 0.32 15.20
N SER A 154 7.35 1.01 14.29
CA SER A 154 8.06 0.40 13.18
C SER A 154 9.10 -0.62 13.66
N VAL A 155 9.16 -1.77 12.99
CA VAL A 155 10.24 -2.74 13.19
C VAL A 155 11.62 -2.14 12.83
N MET A 156 11.64 -1.08 12.02
CA MET A 156 12.82 -0.32 11.61
C MET A 156 13.20 0.80 12.58
N HIS A 157 12.44 1.03 13.65
CA HIS A 157 12.82 1.97 14.68
C HIS A 157 13.82 1.33 15.66
N TYR A 158 14.99 1.95 15.84
CA TYR A 158 15.94 1.46 16.83
C TYR A 158 15.38 1.53 18.25
N PRO A 159 15.68 0.55 19.12
CA PRO A 159 15.51 0.72 20.54
C PRO A 159 16.50 1.78 21.03
N ASP A 160 16.06 2.68 21.90
CA ASP A 160 16.96 3.64 22.55
C ASP A 160 17.83 2.93 23.62
N ILE A 161 18.80 2.11 23.18
CA ILE A 161 19.63 1.30 24.08
C ILE A 161 20.77 2.13 24.73
N ARG A 162 21.05 3.32 24.19
CA ARG A 162 22.17 4.18 24.63
C ARG A 162 21.74 5.55 25.17
N GLY A 163 20.44 5.89 25.14
CA GLY A 163 19.97 7.24 25.43
C GLY A 163 20.23 8.23 24.28
N ASP A 164 20.51 7.70 23.08
CA ASP A 164 20.92 8.46 21.90
C ASP A 164 19.72 9.07 21.15
N LEU A 165 18.51 8.55 21.39
CA LEU A 165 17.26 9.03 20.78
C LEU A 165 16.22 9.33 21.86
N ASN A 166 15.96 10.61 22.11
CA ASN A 166 14.84 11.02 22.96
C ASN A 166 13.58 11.20 22.10
N CYS A 167 12.64 10.27 22.24
CA CYS A 167 11.33 10.37 21.62
C CYS A 167 10.49 11.43 22.36
N HIS A 168 10.05 12.48 21.68
CA HIS A 168 9.25 13.55 22.29
C HIS A 168 7.88 12.98 22.69
N ASN A 169 7.72 12.49 23.91
CA ASN A 169 6.50 11.88 24.47
C ASN A 169 5.94 10.66 23.71
N LEU A 170 6.67 10.08 22.76
CA LEU A 170 6.32 8.81 22.09
C LEU A 170 6.96 7.65 22.85
N TRP A 171 6.53 7.41 24.08
CA TRP A 171 7.03 6.31 24.90
C TRP A 171 6.44 4.97 24.41
N ALA A 172 6.89 4.51 23.24
CA ALA A 172 6.54 3.20 22.71
C ALA A 172 7.75 2.26 22.92
N PRO A 173 7.65 1.24 23.79
CA PRO A 173 8.70 0.22 23.86
C PRO A 173 8.83 -0.44 22.48
N ARG A 174 10.08 -0.67 22.02
CA ARG A 174 10.37 -1.29 20.71
C ARG A 174 9.50 -2.52 20.51
N GLN A 175 8.64 -2.49 19.51
CA GLN A 175 7.96 -3.66 19.02
C GLN A 175 8.89 -4.41 18.06
N CYS A 176 9.69 -5.35 18.59
CA CYS A 176 10.60 -6.20 17.80
C CYS A 176 9.92 -7.51 17.36
N LYS A 177 8.63 -7.50 17.00
CA LYS A 177 7.92 -8.78 16.78
C LYS A 177 7.12 -8.89 15.50
N ARG A 178 6.76 -7.77 14.85
CA ARG A 178 5.89 -7.76 13.67
C ARG A 178 6.11 -6.49 12.86
N LEU A 179 5.72 -6.53 11.58
CA LEU A 179 5.54 -5.32 10.77
C LEU A 179 4.43 -4.45 11.37
N SER A 180 4.74 -3.17 11.59
CA SER A 180 3.74 -2.14 11.92
C SER A 180 2.85 -1.81 10.73
N ASN A 181 1.80 -1.04 10.94
CA ASN A 181 0.98 -0.55 9.82
C ASN A 181 1.77 0.41 8.92
N GLY A 182 2.69 1.22 9.47
CA GLY A 182 3.57 2.08 8.66
C GLY A 182 4.56 1.27 7.84
N ASP A 183 5.14 0.21 8.38
CA ASP A 183 6.04 -0.71 7.64
C ASP A 183 5.32 -1.32 6.43
N LYS A 184 4.09 -1.81 6.63
CA LYS A 184 3.25 -2.38 5.55
C LYS A 184 2.92 -1.35 4.48
N VAL A 185 2.61 -0.11 4.86
CA VAL A 185 2.37 0.98 3.91
C VAL A 185 3.64 1.31 3.13
N GLY A 186 4.79 1.36 3.80
CA GLY A 186 6.09 1.55 3.17
C GLY A 186 6.39 0.45 2.16
N LEU A 187 6.18 -0.82 2.53
CA LEU A 187 6.35 -1.98 1.67
C LEU A 187 5.47 -1.87 0.42
N ASN A 188 4.16 -1.59 0.57
CA ASN A 188 3.26 -1.41 -0.57
C ASN A 188 3.58 -0.19 -1.45
N LYS A 189 4.31 0.80 -0.94
CA LYS A 189 4.76 1.92 -1.78
C LYS A 189 5.97 1.57 -2.64
N LEU A 190 6.91 0.79 -2.11
CA LEU A 190 8.09 0.34 -2.85
C LEU A 190 7.80 -0.86 -3.75
N TYR A 191 6.92 -1.73 -3.29
CA TYR A 191 6.49 -2.98 -3.92
C TYR A 191 4.97 -2.97 -4.03
N PRO A 192 4.40 -2.07 -4.85
CA PRO A 192 2.96 -1.99 -5.03
C PRO A 192 2.44 -3.33 -5.53
N PRO A 193 1.23 -3.75 -5.10
CA PRO A 193 0.58 -4.93 -5.66
C PRO A 193 0.70 -4.89 -7.17
N VAL A 194 0.99 -6.04 -7.76
CA VAL A 194 0.98 -6.16 -9.21
C VAL A 194 -0.33 -5.61 -9.74
N ARG A 195 -0.30 -5.12 -10.98
CA ARG A 195 -1.47 -5.14 -11.83
C ARG A 195 -1.89 -6.60 -11.92
N GLN A 196 -2.65 -7.03 -10.94
CA GLN A 196 -3.65 -7.99 -11.26
C GLN A 196 -4.48 -7.27 -12.31
N PRO A 197 -4.65 -7.80 -13.53
CA PRO A 197 -5.96 -7.69 -14.09
C PRO A 197 -6.83 -8.32 -12.99
N ARG A 198 -7.37 -7.51 -12.09
CA ARG A 198 -8.59 -7.92 -11.41
C ARG A 198 -9.55 -8.00 -12.57
N VAL A 199 -9.61 -9.19 -13.18
CA VAL A 199 -10.59 -9.55 -14.19
C VAL A 199 -11.88 -9.62 -13.42
N TYR A 200 -12.39 -8.44 -13.09
CA TYR A 200 -13.79 -8.31 -12.92
C TYR A 200 -14.32 -8.28 -14.33
N ASN A 201 -14.75 -9.44 -14.83
CA ASN A 201 -15.51 -9.49 -16.07
C ASN A 201 -16.82 -8.77 -15.77
N PRO A 202 -17.03 -7.54 -16.26
CA PRO A 202 -18.26 -6.86 -15.98
C PRO A 202 -19.36 -7.65 -16.66
N GLU A 203 -20.33 -8.12 -15.90
CA GLU A 203 -21.49 -8.82 -16.44
C GLU A 203 -22.63 -7.83 -16.60
N LYS A 204 -23.40 -7.98 -17.68
CA LYS A 204 -24.59 -7.16 -17.89
C LYS A 204 -25.63 -7.56 -16.84
N GLY A 205 -25.96 -6.64 -15.95
CA GLY A 205 -27.02 -6.83 -14.95
C GLY A 205 -28.41 -6.67 -15.56
N TYR A 206 -29.45 -6.89 -14.74
CA TYR A 206 -30.85 -6.75 -15.16
C TYR A 206 -31.27 -5.29 -15.48
N THR A 207 -30.41 -4.32 -15.18
CA THR A 207 -30.56 -2.89 -15.50
C THR A 207 -29.87 -2.50 -16.81
N ASP A 208 -29.39 -3.48 -17.58
CA ASP A 208 -28.60 -3.29 -18.80
C ASP A 208 -27.24 -2.59 -18.63
N LEU A 209 -26.83 -2.30 -17.40
CA LEU A 209 -25.51 -1.81 -17.04
C LEU A 209 -24.54 -2.97 -16.75
N TYR A 210 -23.25 -2.74 -16.95
CA TYR A 210 -22.20 -3.72 -16.65
C TYR A 210 -21.77 -3.61 -15.19
N TYR A 211 -21.66 -4.72 -14.45
CA TYR A 211 -21.25 -4.70 -13.03
C TYR A 211 -20.11 -5.67 -12.76
N CYS A 212 -19.16 -5.23 -11.92
CA CYS A 212 -17.91 -5.95 -11.69
C CYS A 212 -17.83 -6.71 -10.36
N GLY A 213 -18.77 -6.52 -9.44
CA GLY A 213 -18.74 -7.13 -8.10
C GLY A 213 -17.57 -6.67 -7.22
N ARG A 214 -16.89 -5.56 -7.57
CA ARG A 214 -15.76 -5.03 -6.80
C ARG A 214 -16.21 -4.51 -5.42
N HIS A 215 -15.63 -5.03 -4.35
CA HIS A 215 -15.83 -4.58 -2.96
C HIS A 215 -14.96 -3.36 -2.59
N ASN A 216 -15.37 -2.60 -1.57
CA ASN A 216 -14.66 -1.43 -1.02
C ASN A 216 -14.31 -0.38 -2.09
N MET A 217 -15.34 0.27 -2.64
CA MET A 217 -15.18 1.41 -3.54
C MET A 217 -14.72 2.67 -2.78
N GLU A 218 -13.52 2.65 -2.20
CA GLU A 218 -13.03 3.67 -1.26
C GLU A 218 -12.81 5.07 -1.88
N ASN A 219 -12.83 5.23 -3.20
CA ASN A 219 -12.43 6.50 -3.84
C ASN A 219 -13.36 7.00 -4.95
N ASN A 220 -14.68 6.88 -4.80
CA ASN A 220 -15.60 7.62 -5.66
C ASN A 220 -16.71 8.25 -4.85
N ASN A 221 -16.50 9.50 -4.41
CA ASN A 221 -17.49 10.55 -4.11
C ASN A 221 -18.97 10.10 -3.91
N ALA A 222 -19.21 9.07 -3.11
CA ALA A 222 -20.50 8.85 -2.48
C ALA A 222 -20.45 9.77 -1.26
N PRO A 223 -21.23 10.87 -1.24
CA PRO A 223 -21.17 11.80 -0.13
C PRO A 223 -21.70 11.08 1.11
N PHE A 224 -20.77 10.73 2.00
CA PHE A 224 -20.93 10.33 3.39
C PHE A 224 -21.73 9.05 3.70
N GLY A 225 -21.11 8.22 4.55
CA GLY A 225 -21.70 6.99 5.07
C GLY A 225 -23.06 7.21 5.75
N LYS A 226 -24.04 6.43 5.31
CA LYS A 226 -24.92 5.55 6.11
C LYS A 226 -26.03 4.99 5.22
N ILE A 227 -26.07 3.65 5.09
CA ILE A 227 -27.21 2.75 4.77
C ILE A 227 -27.82 3.02 3.38
N SER A 228 -27.71 2.16 2.35
CA SER A 228 -27.87 0.71 2.35
C SER A 228 -27.05 0.04 1.23
N VAL A 229 -25.87 0.55 0.87
CA VAL A 229 -25.07 -0.13 -0.15
C VAL A 229 -24.29 -1.28 0.45
N ASP A 230 -24.30 -2.44 -0.20
CA ASP A 230 -23.61 -3.66 0.25
C ASP A 230 -22.07 -3.56 0.19
N GLY A 231 -21.54 -2.47 -0.36
CA GLY A 231 -20.12 -2.22 -0.54
C GLY A 231 -19.55 -2.75 -1.84
N TYR A 232 -20.38 -3.37 -2.69
CA TYR A 232 -20.00 -4.00 -3.95
C TYR A 232 -20.44 -3.16 -5.15
N CYS A 233 -19.76 -3.30 -6.28
CA CYS A 233 -20.26 -2.82 -7.57
C CYS A 233 -21.22 -3.85 -8.16
N GLY A 234 -22.51 -3.78 -7.86
CA GLY A 234 -23.43 -4.83 -8.30
C GLY A 234 -24.88 -4.43 -8.19
N PRO A 235 -25.76 -4.99 -9.04
CA PRO A 235 -27.15 -4.57 -9.08
C PRO A 235 -27.94 -5.05 -7.85
N ASN A 236 -27.31 -5.85 -6.99
CA ASN A 236 -27.88 -6.37 -5.74
C ASN A 236 -27.52 -5.48 -4.56
N ASN A 237 -27.91 -4.19 -4.65
CA ASN A 237 -27.74 -3.19 -3.58
C ASN A 237 -26.38 -2.47 -3.56
N GLY A 238 -25.66 -2.41 -4.69
CA GLY A 238 -24.38 -1.73 -4.84
C GLY A 238 -24.35 -0.71 -6.00
N PRO A 239 -23.58 0.39 -5.95
CA PRO A 239 -23.53 1.34 -7.07
C PRO A 239 -22.74 0.79 -8.27
N ASN A 240 -23.09 1.24 -9.48
CA ASN A 240 -22.25 0.99 -10.65
C ASN A 240 -20.94 1.79 -10.56
N CYS A 241 -19.78 1.11 -10.53
CA CYS A 241 -18.48 1.76 -10.37
C CYS A 241 -18.05 2.51 -11.64
N PRO A 242 -17.20 3.55 -11.56
CA PRO A 242 -16.79 4.30 -12.74
C PRO A 242 -16.13 3.45 -13.83
N SER A 243 -15.32 2.46 -13.46
CA SER A 243 -14.71 1.55 -14.43
C SER A 243 -15.76 0.74 -15.21
N CYS A 244 -16.86 0.35 -14.56
CA CYS A 244 -17.97 -0.33 -15.21
C CYS A 244 -18.81 0.61 -16.10
N ARG A 245 -18.95 1.88 -15.71
CA ARG A 245 -19.61 2.89 -16.54
C ARG A 245 -18.84 3.13 -17.83
N GLU A 246 -17.53 3.30 -17.70
CA GLU A 246 -16.61 3.47 -18.83
C GLU A 246 -16.59 2.23 -19.73
N TYR A 247 -16.53 1.03 -19.14
CA TYR A 247 -16.59 -0.24 -19.90
C TYR A 247 -17.89 -0.40 -20.69
N GLY A 248 -19.02 0.04 -20.13
CA GLY A 248 -20.31 0.04 -20.83
C GLY A 248 -20.46 1.10 -21.91
N GLY A 249 -19.43 1.93 -22.16
CA GLY A 249 -19.51 3.05 -23.10
C GLY A 249 -20.48 4.15 -22.65
N ILE A 250 -20.76 4.23 -21.35
CA ILE A 250 -21.73 5.18 -20.80
C ILE A 250 -21.07 6.57 -20.77
N GLN A 251 -21.60 7.52 -21.54
CA GLN A 251 -21.23 8.93 -21.39
C GLN A 251 -21.59 9.38 -19.97
N THR A 252 -20.60 9.90 -19.25
CA THR A 252 -20.77 10.45 -17.90
C THR A 252 -20.71 11.97 -17.99
N TRP A 253 -21.75 12.61 -17.48
CA TRP A 253 -21.84 14.07 -17.39
C TRP A 253 -21.61 14.50 -15.94
N CYS A 254 -20.97 15.63 -15.71
CA CYS A 254 -20.87 16.19 -14.37
C CYS A 254 -21.98 17.24 -14.21
N ASN A 255 -22.85 17.06 -13.23
CA ASN A 255 -23.86 18.07 -12.92
C ASN A 255 -23.25 19.27 -12.17
N ASP A 256 -24.01 20.35 -12.03
CA ASP A 256 -23.53 21.60 -11.42
C ASP A 256 -23.23 21.52 -9.92
N GLU A 257 -23.54 20.39 -9.28
CA GLU A 257 -23.17 20.05 -7.90
C GLU A 257 -21.91 19.17 -7.83
N GLY A 258 -21.21 18.96 -8.95
CA GLY A 258 -19.98 18.18 -9.04
C GLY A 258 -20.22 16.66 -8.97
N SER A 259 -21.46 16.21 -9.12
CA SER A 259 -21.82 14.78 -9.10
C SER A 259 -21.86 14.22 -10.51
N TYR A 260 -21.26 13.05 -10.70
CA TYR A 260 -21.36 12.32 -11.96
C TYR A 260 -22.78 11.80 -12.18
N ALA A 261 -23.35 12.13 -13.33
CA ALA A 261 -24.68 11.77 -13.79
C ALA A 261 -24.62 10.94 -15.08
N THR A 262 -25.58 10.04 -15.22
CA THR A 262 -25.74 9.14 -16.38
C THR A 262 -27.13 9.35 -16.98
N GLN A 263 -27.21 9.41 -18.31
CA GLN A 263 -28.50 9.43 -19.01
C GLN A 263 -29.11 8.02 -19.00
N GLY A 264 -30.31 7.88 -18.44
CA GLY A 264 -31.06 6.63 -18.44
C GLY A 264 -31.83 6.41 -19.74
N GLU A 265 -32.50 5.26 -19.87
CA GLU A 265 -33.27 4.86 -21.08
C GLU A 265 -34.41 5.82 -21.43
N THR A 266 -34.88 6.61 -20.47
CA THR A 266 -35.89 7.66 -20.66
C THR A 266 -35.32 8.95 -21.27
N GLY A 267 -34.01 9.03 -21.49
CA GLY A 267 -33.31 10.24 -21.94
C GLY A 267 -33.01 11.25 -20.82
N LEU A 268 -33.38 10.97 -19.57
CA LEU A 268 -33.14 11.85 -18.42
C LEU A 268 -31.81 11.52 -17.72
N PHE A 269 -31.15 12.51 -17.11
CA PHE A 269 -29.92 12.29 -16.34
C PHE A 269 -30.17 11.98 -14.86
N TYR A 270 -29.33 11.13 -14.30
CA TYR A 270 -29.43 10.66 -12.92
C TYR A 270 -28.04 10.53 -12.28
N CYS A 271 -27.84 11.10 -11.09
CA CYS A 271 -26.54 11.05 -10.40
C CYS A 271 -26.48 10.06 -9.23
N GLY A 272 -27.60 9.43 -8.86
CA GLY A 272 -27.69 8.48 -7.76
C GLY A 272 -27.55 9.10 -6.37
N ARG A 273 -27.41 10.43 -6.26
CA ARG A 273 -27.29 11.08 -4.95
C ARG A 273 -28.63 11.07 -4.21
N ARG A 274 -28.56 11.11 -2.88
CA ARG A 274 -29.74 11.30 -2.05
C ARG A 274 -30.30 12.71 -2.24
N PHE A 275 -31.62 12.82 -2.26
CA PHE A 275 -32.28 14.12 -2.21
C PHE A 275 -31.96 14.84 -0.91
N THR A 276 -31.78 16.16 -1.01
CA THR A 276 -31.76 17.03 0.15
C THR A 276 -33.10 16.96 0.88
N ALA A 277 -33.16 17.39 2.14
CA ALA A 277 -34.42 17.43 2.89
C ALA A 277 -35.54 18.17 2.13
N ARG A 278 -35.18 19.22 1.40
CA ARG A 278 -36.06 20.01 0.53
C ARG A 278 -36.55 19.24 -0.71
N GLU A 279 -35.69 18.46 -1.34
CA GLU A 279 -36.06 17.68 -2.53
C GLU A 279 -36.92 16.44 -2.17
N ASN A 280 -36.78 15.92 -0.94
CA ASN A 280 -37.55 14.79 -0.42
C ASN A 280 -39.01 15.11 -0.06
N GLU A 281 -39.44 16.38 -0.13
CA GLU A 281 -40.83 16.78 0.14
C GLU A 281 -41.80 16.26 -0.93
N ARG A 282 -41.29 15.76 -2.05
CA ARG A 282 -42.07 15.15 -3.13
C ARG A 282 -42.41 13.72 -2.75
N ARG A 283 -43.67 13.44 -2.43
CA ARG A 283 -44.10 12.10 -2.01
C ARG A 283 -43.98 11.11 -3.17
N TYR A 284 -43.65 9.85 -2.83
CA TYR A 284 -43.49 8.69 -3.72
C TYR A 284 -42.18 8.63 -4.51
N HIS A 285 -41.06 8.57 -3.80
CA HIS A 285 -39.78 8.14 -4.34
C HIS A 285 -38.92 7.47 -3.27
N ASP A 286 -37.94 6.69 -3.70
CA ASP A 286 -36.96 6.00 -2.84
C ASP A 286 -35.97 6.95 -2.12
N GLY A 287 -35.99 8.24 -2.44
CA GLY A 287 -35.16 9.27 -1.83
C GLY A 287 -33.87 9.54 -2.60
N PHE A 288 -33.70 8.96 -3.79
CA PHE A 288 -32.50 9.09 -4.60
C PHE A 288 -32.80 9.64 -6.00
N CYS A 289 -31.77 10.26 -6.59
CA CYS A 289 -31.80 10.73 -7.97
C CYS A 289 -31.50 9.57 -8.93
N GLY A 290 -32.49 8.82 -9.42
CA GLY A 290 -32.16 7.68 -10.29
C GLY A 290 -33.28 6.72 -10.62
N PRO A 291 -33.15 5.99 -11.74
CA PRO A 291 -34.27 5.38 -12.44
C PRO A 291 -34.99 4.28 -11.65
N ASN A 292 -34.40 3.80 -10.57
CA ASN A 292 -34.95 2.77 -9.68
C ASN A 292 -35.87 3.40 -8.63
N ASN A 293 -37.04 3.89 -9.08
CA ASN A 293 -38.10 4.44 -8.21
C ASN A 293 -37.80 5.82 -7.59
N GLY A 294 -36.86 6.59 -8.18
CA GLY A 294 -36.53 7.96 -7.82
C GLY A 294 -36.57 8.93 -9.01
N PRO A 295 -37.08 10.18 -8.87
CA PRO A 295 -37.00 11.18 -9.94
C PRO A 295 -35.56 11.63 -10.17
N HIS A 296 -35.28 12.36 -11.25
CA HIS A 296 -34.01 13.09 -11.37
C HIS A 296 -33.98 14.34 -10.46
N CYS A 297 -32.81 14.68 -9.91
CA CYS A 297 -32.66 15.87 -9.07
C CYS A 297 -32.68 17.17 -9.87
N ASP A 298 -32.81 18.30 -9.17
CA ASP A 298 -32.79 19.61 -9.82
C ASP A 298 -31.47 19.81 -10.59
N SER A 299 -30.36 19.36 -10.03
CA SER A 299 -29.03 19.43 -10.67
C SER A 299 -28.90 18.56 -11.92
N CYS A 300 -29.41 17.32 -11.90
CA CYS A 300 -29.42 16.47 -13.10
C CYS A 300 -30.46 16.91 -14.14
N ARG A 301 -31.52 17.62 -13.74
CA ARG A 301 -32.47 18.22 -14.68
C ARG A 301 -31.81 19.26 -15.57
N ARG A 302 -30.94 20.09 -15.01
CA ARG A 302 -30.22 21.14 -15.73
C ARG A 302 -29.19 20.62 -16.74
N LEU A 303 -28.93 19.31 -16.79
CA LEU A 303 -28.15 18.69 -17.86
C LEU A 303 -28.96 18.47 -19.15
N LEU A 304 -30.30 18.63 -19.09
CA LEU A 304 -31.20 18.54 -20.25
C LEU A 304 -31.49 19.92 -20.88
N GLU A 305 -31.04 20.99 -20.23
CA GLU A 305 -31.16 22.40 -20.67
C GLU A 305 -29.92 22.80 -21.47
#